data_AF-A0A2I0WV41-F1
#
_entry.id   AF-A0A2I0WV41-F1
#
_cell.length_a   1.000
_cell.length_b   1.000
_cell.length_c   1.000
_cell.angle_alpha   90.00
_cell.angle_beta   90.00
_cell.angle_gamma   90.00
#
_symmetry.space_group_name_H-M   'P 1'
#
loop_
_entity.id
_entity.type
_entity.pdbx_description
1 polymer ?
#
loop_
_entity_poly.entity_id
_entity_poly.type
_entity_poly.pdbx_seq_one_letter_code
_entity_poly.pdbx_strand_id
1 'polypeptide(L)'
;MSHSESISDMYTRFMKIINTLHSLGRIYKNQDLVYKILICLPKEWDAKVTTISEAKDLSTYPLDQLLGSLIAHEQVIAQRDKLDGSSKKEKEKGKTIALQIDDNDEPSS
;
A
#
# COMPACT_ATOMS: atom_id res chain seq x y z
N MET A 1 10.55 -0.88 -6.02
CA MET A 1 9.86 0.42 -5.82
C MET A 1 10.12 0.86 -4.38
N SER A 2 10.34 2.14 -4.10
CA SER A 2 10.41 2.62 -2.71
C SER A 2 9.01 2.87 -2.14
N HIS A 3 8.85 2.83 -0.82
CA HIS A 3 7.55 3.00 -0.17
C HIS A 3 6.85 4.34 -0.47
N SER A 4 7.61 5.39 -0.82
CA SER A 4 7.08 6.72 -1.16
C SER A 4 6.94 6.96 -2.68
N GLU A 5 7.31 5.99 -3.51
CA GLU A 5 7.24 6.10 -4.96
C GLU A 5 5.87 5.63 -5.44
N SER A 6 5.20 6.42 -6.28
CA SER A 6 3.91 6.03 -6.85
C SER A 6 4.07 4.97 -7.94
N ILE A 7 3.01 4.20 -8.20
CA ILE A 7 2.97 3.25 -9.31
C ILE A 7 3.28 3.93 -10.65
N SER A 8 2.80 5.16 -10.86
CA SER A 8 3.04 5.92 -12.10
C SER A 8 4.51 6.33 -12.26
N ASP A 9 5.16 6.73 -11.18
CA ASP A 9 6.59 7.09 -11.19
C ASP A 9 7.45 5.85 -11.47
N MET A 10 7.16 4.75 -10.79
CA MET A 10 7.82 3.46 -10.99
C MET A 10 7.67 3.01 -12.45
N TYR A 11 6.45 3.07 -13.00
CA TYR A 11 6.19 2.70 -14.40
C TYR A 11 6.95 3.59 -15.39
N THR A 12 7.02 4.89 -15.14
CA THR A 12 7.79 5.83 -15.98
C THR A 12 9.27 5.47 -16.00
N ARG A 13 9.87 5.16 -14.84
CA ARG A 13 11.28 4.70 -14.79
C ARG A 13 11.46 3.35 -15.47
N PHE A 14 10.52 2.42 -15.26
CA PHE A 14 10.52 1.12 -15.91
C PHE A 14 10.52 1.27 -17.43
N MET A 15 9.65 2.11 -17.99
CA MET A 15 9.61 2.37 -19.44
C MET A 15 10.88 3.02 -19.98
N LYS A 16 11.51 3.94 -19.23
CA LYS A 16 12.84 4.48 -19.62
C LYS A 16 13.89 3.37 -19.74
N ILE A 17 13.90 2.42 -18.80
CA ILE A 17 14.81 1.27 -18.83
C ILE A 17 14.50 0.37 -20.03
N ILE A 18 13.23 0.03 -20.25
CA ILE A 18 12.82 -0.82 -21.39
C ILE A 18 13.19 -0.17 -22.73
N ASN A 19 12.95 1.13 -22.89
CA ASN A 19 13.31 1.86 -24.11
C ASN A 19 14.82 1.88 -24.34
N THR A 20 15.61 2.04 -23.28
CA THR A 20 17.08 1.98 -23.35
C THR A 20 17.54 0.57 -23.72
N LEU A 21 16.94 -0.47 -23.15
CA LEU A 21 17.28 -1.86 -23.50
C LEU A 21 16.89 -2.19 -24.94
N HIS A 22 15.75 -1.67 -25.39
CA HIS A 22 15.29 -1.82 -26.77
C HIS A 22 16.27 -1.18 -27.76
N SER A 23 16.78 0.03 -27.49
CA SER A 23 17.80 0.66 -28.35
C SER A 23 19.14 -0.09 -28.36
N LEU A 24 19.43 -0.87 -27.32
CA LEU A 24 20.57 -1.79 -27.23
C LEU A 24 20.27 -3.17 -27.86
N GLY A 25 19.14 -3.34 -28.52
CA GLY A 25 18.75 -4.59 -29.21
C GLY A 25 18.12 -5.66 -28.31
N ARG A 26 17.82 -5.34 -27.03
CA ARG A 26 17.12 -6.25 -26.11
C ARG A 26 15.63 -5.95 -26.11
N ILE A 27 14.85 -6.85 -26.71
CA ILE A 27 13.39 -6.74 -26.81
C ILE A 27 12.77 -7.64 -25.73
N TYR A 28 11.81 -7.09 -24.98
CA TYR A 28 11.04 -7.83 -23.97
C TYR A 28 9.62 -8.05 -24.46
N LYS A 29 9.09 -9.25 -24.24
CA LYS A 29 7.69 -9.55 -24.55
C LYS A 29 6.78 -8.95 -23.47
N ASN A 30 5.53 -8.70 -23.80
CA ASN A 30 4.53 -8.17 -22.86
C ASN A 30 4.48 -8.98 -21.55
N GLN A 31 4.48 -10.31 -21.65
CA GLN A 31 4.54 -11.21 -20.51
C GLN A 31 5.74 -10.90 -19.59
N ASP A 32 6.94 -10.74 -20.15
CA ASP A 32 8.14 -10.42 -19.37
C ASP A 32 7.99 -9.09 -18.63
N LEU A 33 7.36 -8.11 -19.28
CA LEU A 33 7.11 -6.79 -18.69
C LEU A 33 6.12 -6.90 -17.53
N VAL A 34 5.02 -7.63 -17.70
CA VAL A 34 4.02 -7.90 -16.66
C VAL A 34 4.65 -8.55 -15.43
N TYR A 35 5.42 -9.63 -15.62
CA TYR A 35 6.11 -10.31 -14.53
C TYR A 35 7.11 -9.40 -13.83
N LYS A 36 7.90 -8.63 -14.59
CA LYS A 36 8.88 -7.71 -14.01
C LYS A 36 8.23 -6.62 -13.17
N ILE A 37 7.10 -6.06 -13.60
CA ILE A 37 6.36 -5.07 -12.81
C ILE A 37 5.91 -5.69 -11.49
N LEU A 38 5.26 -6.86 -11.52
CA LEU A 38 4.75 -7.53 -10.33
C LEU A 38 5.87 -7.83 -9.31
N ILE A 39 7.04 -8.28 -9.77
CA ILE A 39 8.20 -8.58 -8.91
C ILE A 39 8.84 -7.30 -8.33
N CYS A 40 8.72 -6.16 -9.01
CA CYS A 40 9.32 -4.90 -8.57
C CYS A 40 8.48 -4.14 -7.53
N LEU A 41 7.26 -4.62 -7.24
CA LEU A 41 6.38 -4.05 -6.23
C LEU A 41 6.89 -4.35 -4.82
N PRO A 42 6.63 -3.48 -3.83
CA PRO A 42 6.92 -3.74 -2.42
C PRO A 42 6.09 -4.90 -1.86
N LYS A 43 6.52 -5.48 -0.74
CA LYS A 43 5.86 -6.64 -0.10
C LYS A 43 4.41 -6.35 0.33
N GLU A 44 4.08 -5.09 0.58
CA GLU A 44 2.72 -4.64 0.89
C GLU A 44 1.73 -4.95 -0.24
N TRP A 45 2.23 -5.16 -1.47
CA TRP A 45 1.44 -5.53 -2.63
C TRP A 45 1.31 -7.04 -2.84
N ASP A 46 1.95 -7.89 -2.02
CA ASP A 46 1.97 -9.35 -2.20
C ASP A 46 0.54 -9.92 -2.30
N ALA A 47 -0.39 -9.46 -1.47
CA ALA A 47 -1.79 -9.89 -1.53
C ALA A 47 -2.44 -9.55 -2.90
N LYS A 48 -2.18 -8.34 -3.42
CA LYS A 48 -2.69 -7.91 -4.73
C LYS A 48 -2.03 -8.68 -5.86
N VAL A 49 -0.73 -8.94 -5.78
CA VAL A 49 0.03 -9.76 -6.75
C VAL A 49 -0.55 -11.18 -6.82
N THR A 50 -0.76 -11.82 -5.66
CA THR A 50 -1.37 -13.15 -5.58
C THR A 50 -2.75 -13.16 -6.23
N THR A 51 -3.63 -12.23 -5.87
CA THR A 51 -4.97 -12.15 -6.47
C THR A 51 -4.92 -11.96 -8.00
N ILE A 52 -4.00 -11.13 -8.51
CA ILE A 52 -3.84 -10.95 -9.96
C ILE A 52 -3.38 -12.26 -10.61
N SER A 53 -2.40 -12.95 -10.00
CA SER A 53 -1.85 -14.20 -10.53
C SER A 53 -2.85 -15.36 -10.53
N GLU A 54 -3.79 -15.38 -9.58
CA GLU A 54 -4.86 -16.37 -9.51
C GLU A 54 -6.01 -16.04 -10.48
N ALA A 55 -6.32 -14.76 -10.68
CA ALA A 55 -7.47 -14.33 -11.46
C ALA A 55 -7.17 -14.12 -12.96
N LYS A 56 -5.91 -13.95 -13.34
CA LYS A 56 -5.50 -13.60 -14.71
C LYS A 56 -4.34 -14.46 -15.19
N ASP A 57 -4.37 -14.84 -16.46
CA ASP A 57 -3.20 -15.41 -17.13
C ASP A 57 -2.20 -14.29 -17.46
N LEU A 58 -1.10 -14.24 -16.72
CA LEU A 58 -0.04 -13.24 -16.86
C LEU A 58 0.66 -13.26 -18.23
N SER A 59 0.55 -14.37 -18.97
CA SER A 59 1.12 -14.50 -20.32
C SER A 59 0.36 -13.68 -21.35
N THR A 60 -0.95 -13.56 -21.17
CA THR A 60 -1.87 -12.84 -22.07
C THR A 60 -2.37 -11.53 -21.48
N TYR A 61 -2.06 -11.23 -20.22
CA TYR A 61 -2.57 -10.07 -19.51
C TYR A 61 -2.00 -8.76 -20.09
N PRO A 62 -2.84 -7.82 -20.57
CA PRO A 62 -2.36 -6.56 -21.14
C PRO A 62 -1.69 -5.67 -20.08
N LEU A 63 -0.53 -5.08 -20.42
CA LEU A 63 0.27 -4.26 -19.51
C LEU A 63 -0.47 -3.00 -19.04
N ASP A 64 -1.24 -2.39 -19.93
CA ASP A 64 -2.10 -1.23 -19.66
C ASP A 64 -3.20 -1.57 -18.65
N GLN A 65 -3.81 -2.75 -18.77
CA GLN A 65 -4.80 -3.23 -17.81
C GLN A 65 -4.17 -3.53 -16.44
N LEU A 66 -2.99 -4.14 -16.42
CA LEU A 66 -2.23 -4.34 -15.18
C LEU A 66 -1.97 -3.00 -14.50
N LEU A 67 -1.43 -2.04 -15.24
CA LEU A 67 -1.10 -0.72 -14.71
C LEU A 67 -2.34 0.00 -14.17
N GLY A 68 -3.45 -0.04 -14.90
CA GLY A 68 -4.72 0.52 -14.45
C GLY A 68 -5.23 -0.10 -13.15
N SER A 69 -5.14 -1.43 -13.01
CA SER A 69 -5.50 -2.15 -11.78
C SER A 69 -4.63 -1.76 -10.59
N LEU A 70 -3.33 -1.56 -10.81
CA LEU A 70 -2.38 -1.14 -9.76
C LEU A 70 -2.64 0.30 -9.32
N ILE A 71 -2.81 1.24 -10.26
CA ILE A 71 -3.10 2.64 -9.96
C ILE A 71 -4.44 2.77 -9.21
N ALA A 72 -5.47 2.06 -9.65
CA ALA A 72 -6.76 2.04 -8.96
C ALA A 72 -6.64 1.53 -7.52
N HIS A 73 -5.81 0.50 -7.30
CA HIS A 73 -5.56 -0.02 -5.96
C HIS A 73 -4.81 0.98 -5.06
N GLU A 74 -3.79 1.65 -5.60
CA GLU A 74 -3.05 2.72 -4.91
C GLU A 74 -4.00 3.85 -4.46
N GLN A 75 -4.91 4.28 -5.34
CA GLN A 75 -5.90 5.32 -5.01
C GLN A 75 -6.87 4.88 -3.91
N VAL A 76 -7.32 3.61 -3.93
CA VAL A 76 -8.22 3.08 -2.91
C VAL A 76 -7.53 3.01 -1.54
N ILE A 77 -6.26 2.60 -1.49
CA ILE A 77 -5.46 2.61 -0.25
C ILE A 77 -5.31 4.05 0.26
N ALA A 78 -4.89 4.98 -0.61
CA ALA A 78 -4.72 6.38 -0.26
C ALA A 78 -6.02 7.05 0.24
N GLN A 79 -7.19 6.64 -0.27
CA GLN A 79 -8.49 7.11 0.24
C GLN A 79 -8.81 6.56 1.63
N ARG A 80 -8.52 5.27 1.88
CA ARG A 80 -8.75 4.63 3.19
C ARG A 80 -7.85 5.23 4.28
N ASP A 81 -6.59 5.49 3.96
CA ASP A 81 -5.65 6.11 4.90
C ASP A 81 -6.10 7.52 5.33
N LYS A 82 -6.72 8.28 4.42
CA LYS A 82 -7.31 9.60 4.73
C LYS A 82 -8.51 9.50 5.67
N LEU A 83 -9.32 8.44 5.55
CA LEU A 83 -10.48 8.21 6.40
C LEU A 83 -10.04 7.77 7.81
N ASP A 84 -9.02 6.92 7.93
CA ASP A 84 -8.51 6.46 9.22
C ASP A 84 -7.65 7.53 9.95
N GLY A 85 -6.99 8.39 9.19
CA GLY A 85 -6.20 9.53 9.70
C GLY A 85 -7.00 10.64 10.41
N SER A 86 -8.34 10.63 10.30
CA SER A 86 -9.21 11.61 10.99
C SER A 86 -9.52 11.25 12.45
N SER A 87 -9.11 10.07 12.95
CA SER A 87 -9.41 9.61 14.32
C SER A 87 -8.30 9.85 15.36
N LYS A 88 -7.22 10.61 15.04
CA LYS A 88 -6.11 10.91 15.98
C LYS A 88 -5.94 12.39 16.33
N LYS A 89 -7.04 13.14 16.46
CA LYS A 89 -7.06 14.39 17.23
C LYS A 89 -8.29 14.43 18.13
N GLU A 90 -8.17 13.83 19.31
CA GLU A 90 -8.84 14.22 20.57
C GLU A 90 -8.69 13.09 21.60
N LYS A 91 -7.53 13.02 22.25
CA LYS A 91 -7.42 12.46 23.61
C LYS A 91 -6.44 13.28 24.42
N GLU A 92 -6.80 14.53 24.68
CA GLU A 92 -6.26 15.25 25.83
C GLU A 92 -7.23 16.35 26.27
N LYS A 93 -8.26 15.96 27.03
CA LYS A 93 -8.97 16.81 27.99
C LYS A 93 -9.95 15.96 28.78
N GLY A 94 -9.53 15.55 29.98
CA GLY A 94 -10.33 14.76 30.89
C GLY A 94 -9.51 14.35 32.10
N LYS A 95 -9.02 15.34 32.84
CA LYS A 95 -8.37 15.17 34.14
C LYS A 95 -9.42 14.63 35.12
N THR A 96 -9.52 13.32 35.31
CA THR A 96 -10.37 12.72 36.34
C THR A 96 -9.77 12.99 37.71
N ILE A 97 -10.65 13.44 38.60
CA ILE A 97 -10.37 13.97 39.93
C ILE A 97 -10.15 12.82 40.92
N ALA A 98 -9.16 13.06 41.79
CA ALA A 98 -8.70 12.39 43.01
C ALA A 98 -9.45 11.17 43.59
N LEU A 99 -8.64 10.20 44.04
CA LEU A 99 -8.95 9.25 45.12
C LEU A 99 -9.41 9.99 46.39
N GLN A 100 -10.52 9.57 46.98
CA GLN A 100 -10.65 9.51 48.44
C GLN A 100 -11.26 8.15 48.79
N ILE A 101 -10.42 7.32 49.40
CA ILE A 101 -10.79 6.10 50.12
C ILE A 101 -11.09 6.59 51.53
N ASP A 102 -12.37 6.65 51.91
CA ASP A 102 -12.76 6.80 53.31
C ASP A 102 -12.88 5.40 53.92
N ASP A 103 -11.72 4.80 54.21
CA ASP A 103 -11.62 3.75 55.21
C ASP A 103 -11.29 4.44 56.54
N ASN A 104 -12.27 4.57 57.43
CA ASN A 104 -11.96 4.73 58.85
C ASN A 104 -12.93 3.94 59.71
N ASP A 105 -12.42 2.81 60.17
CA ASP A 105 -12.95 1.92 61.19
C ASP A 105 -13.14 2.64 62.56
N GLU A 106 -14.06 2.08 63.33
CA GLU A 106 -14.49 2.30 64.74
C GLU A 106 -13.37 2.69 65.76
N PRO A 107 -13.66 3.34 66.91
CA PRO A 107 -14.28 2.59 68.02
C PRO A 107 -15.22 3.34 69.00
N SER A 108 -16.23 2.57 69.45
CA SER A 108 -16.72 2.40 70.84
C SER A 108 -16.85 3.60 71.79
N SER A 109 -18.06 3.80 72.33
CA SER A 109 -18.31 3.68 73.79
C SER A 109 -19.78 3.49 74.14
#